data_AF-A0A8J7GHC2-F1
#
_entry.id   AF-A0A8J7GHC2-F1
#
_cell.length_a   1.000
_cell.length_b   1.000
_cell.length_c   1.000
_cell.angle_alpha   90.00
_cell.angle_beta   90.00
_cell.angle_gamma   90.00
#
_symmetry.space_group_name_H-M   'P 1'
#
loop_
_entity.id
_entity.type
_entity.pdbx_description
1 polymer ?
#
loop_
_entity_poly.entity_id
_entity_poly.type
_entity_poly.pdbx_seq_one_letter_code
_entity_poly.pdbx_strand_id
1 'polypeptide(L)'
;MRADSDPDACDQQIHMPQTMPLLPARVWSERDWTRIRAGYRAQDMDEKWNVHTSGVTAFMHRSWTGNRIYQATFAAVEGGWRISSALVESDPDHYKRTSDEFDRVMLEVVLSSIVLGEPATELRAEFVELTRRSSGRADIPGSVLQHSALGQRTEPTPGPRA
;
A
#
# COMPACT_ATOMS: atom_id res chain seq x y z
N MET A 1 10.04 -28.42 0.51
CA MET A 1 10.65 -27.99 1.78
C MET A 1 9.61 -27.13 2.48
N ARG A 2 9.02 -27.64 3.56
CA ARG A 2 7.91 -27.00 4.28
C ARG A 2 8.47 -25.75 4.99
N ALA A 3 7.98 -24.57 4.61
CA ALA A 3 8.08 -23.41 5.48
C ALA A 3 6.89 -23.49 6.44
N ASP A 4 7.24 -23.52 7.71
CA ASP A 4 6.39 -23.53 8.88
C ASP A 4 5.28 -22.49 8.74
N SER A 5 4.02 -22.95 8.65
CA SER A 5 2.86 -22.09 8.77
C SER A 5 2.69 -21.76 10.24
N ASP A 6 3.30 -20.65 10.65
CA ASP A 6 3.14 -20.07 11.98
C ASP A 6 1.64 -19.79 12.23
N PRO A 7 0.99 -20.45 13.20
CA PRO A 7 -0.44 -20.27 13.48
C PRO A 7 -0.76 -18.97 14.25
N ASP A 8 0.25 -18.15 14.54
CA ASP A 8 0.12 -16.83 15.18
C ASP A 8 0.12 -15.68 14.16
N ALA A 9 -0.70 -15.81 13.11
CA ALA A 9 -1.11 -14.67 12.29
C ALA A 9 -2.04 -13.74 13.11
N CYS A 10 -1.67 -13.42 14.35
CA CYS A 10 -2.26 -12.34 15.12
C CYS A 10 -2.04 -11.06 14.33
N ASP A 11 -3.11 -10.27 14.27
CA ASP A 11 -3.19 -8.92 13.71
C ASP A 11 -2.00 -8.07 14.21
N GLN A 12 -0.87 -8.10 13.51
CA GLN A 12 0.32 -7.36 13.93
C GLN A 12 0.02 -5.87 13.75
N GLN A 13 -0.34 -5.23 14.85
CA GLN A 13 -0.60 -3.81 14.96
C GLN A 13 0.68 -3.02 14.64
N ILE A 14 0.52 -1.75 14.26
CA ILE A 14 1.68 -0.84 14.13
C ILE A 14 2.31 -0.73 15.52
N HIS A 15 3.58 -1.10 15.64
CA HIS A 15 4.35 -1.11 16.88
C HIS A 15 4.66 0.32 17.33
N MET A 16 5.11 1.18 16.41
CA MET A 16 5.33 2.61 16.65
C MET A 16 4.53 3.45 15.65
N PRO A 17 3.22 3.66 15.91
CA PRO A 17 2.38 4.43 15.01
C PRO A 17 2.77 5.90 15.03
N GLN A 18 3.28 6.38 13.90
CA GLN A 18 3.56 7.78 13.69
C GLN A 18 2.54 8.38 12.74
N THR A 19 1.98 9.53 13.12
CA THR A 19 1.06 10.25 12.22
C THR A 19 1.83 10.79 11.03
N MET A 20 1.31 10.52 9.83
CA MET A 20 1.85 11.09 8.61
C MET A 20 1.48 12.56 8.54
N PRO A 21 2.46 13.50 8.50
CA PRO A 21 2.17 14.92 8.39
C PRO A 21 1.70 15.30 6.97
N LEU A 22 2.05 14.49 5.97
CA LEU A 22 1.65 14.65 4.58
C LEU A 22 0.67 13.55 4.20
N LEU A 23 -0.53 13.95 3.76
CA LEU A 23 -1.58 13.06 3.29
C LEU A 23 -1.82 13.25 1.79
N PRO A 24 -2.25 12.20 1.09
CA PRO A 24 -2.76 12.34 -0.28
C PRO A 24 -3.92 13.33 -0.33
N ALA A 25 -3.85 14.30 -1.24
CA ALA A 25 -4.94 15.25 -1.49
C ALA A 25 -6.02 14.68 -2.42
N ARG A 26 -5.79 13.46 -2.93
CA ARG A 26 -6.70 12.77 -3.85
C ARG A 26 -8.06 12.52 -3.18
N VAL A 27 -9.12 12.75 -3.96
CA VAL A 27 -10.48 12.34 -3.62
C VAL A 27 -10.80 11.08 -4.40
N TRP A 28 -11.16 10.02 -3.68
CA TRP A 28 -11.63 8.76 -4.23
C TRP A 28 -13.13 8.84 -4.46
N SER A 29 -13.58 8.46 -5.65
CA SER A 29 -15.01 8.38 -5.93
C SER A 29 -15.66 7.31 -5.06
N GLU A 30 -16.99 7.31 -4.96
CA GLU A 30 -17.70 6.25 -4.23
C GLU A 30 -17.42 4.84 -4.79
N ARG A 31 -17.16 4.74 -6.10
CA ARG A 31 -16.77 3.48 -6.75
C ARG A 31 -15.39 3.03 -6.28
N ASP A 32 -14.44 3.96 -6.18
CA ASP A 32 -13.09 3.67 -5.69
C ASP A 32 -13.13 3.27 -4.22
N TRP A 33 -13.89 4.00 -3.41
CA TRP A 33 -14.09 3.69 -2.01
C TRP A 33 -14.74 2.32 -1.81
N THR A 34 -15.68 1.92 -2.68
CA THR A 34 -16.28 0.58 -2.62
C THR A 34 -15.24 -0.52 -2.85
N ARG A 35 -14.29 -0.31 -3.77
CA ARG A 35 -13.16 -1.24 -3.99
C ARG A 35 -12.19 -1.23 -2.81
N ILE A 36 -11.87 -0.06 -2.27
CA ILE A 36 -11.03 0.07 -1.08
C ILE A 36 -11.67 -0.65 0.12
N ARG A 37 -12.98 -0.48 0.30
CA ARG A 37 -13.74 -1.14 1.37
C ARG A 37 -13.81 -2.66 1.21
N ALA A 38 -13.90 -3.15 -0.03
CA ALA A 38 -13.80 -4.59 -0.30
C ALA A 38 -12.43 -5.16 0.10
N GLY A 39 -11.40 -4.31 0.17
CA GLY A 39 -10.03 -4.69 0.47
C GLY A 39 -9.36 -5.39 -0.71
N TYR A 40 -8.10 -5.74 -0.52
CA TYR A 40 -7.31 -6.51 -1.47
C TYR A 40 -6.48 -7.54 -0.70
N ARG A 41 -6.58 -8.81 -1.07
CA ARG A 41 -5.79 -9.88 -0.46
C ARG A 41 -4.82 -10.44 -1.49
N ALA A 42 -3.53 -10.35 -1.17
CA ALA A 42 -2.44 -10.93 -1.94
C ALA A 42 -2.70 -12.42 -2.18
N GLN A 43 -2.68 -12.86 -3.44
CA GLN A 43 -2.88 -14.26 -3.81
C GLN A 43 -1.57 -15.04 -4.03
N ASP A 44 -0.48 -14.33 -4.32
CA ASP A 44 0.82 -14.93 -4.64
C ASP A 44 1.99 -14.23 -3.90
N MET A 45 3.17 -14.85 -3.91
CA MET A 45 4.41 -14.32 -3.32
C MET A 45 4.89 -13.03 -4.02
N ASP A 46 4.55 -12.85 -5.29
CA ASP A 46 4.81 -11.60 -6.01
C ASP A 46 3.86 -10.48 -5.59
N GLU A 47 2.74 -10.78 -4.92
CA GLU A 47 1.82 -9.79 -4.38
C GLU A 47 2.23 -9.37 -2.99
N LYS A 48 2.69 -8.13 -2.90
CA LYS A 48 3.44 -7.62 -1.75
C LYS A 48 2.61 -6.95 -0.67
N TRP A 49 1.33 -6.72 -0.93
CA TRP A 49 0.45 -5.91 -0.11
C TRP A 49 -0.89 -6.60 0.12
N ASN A 50 -1.28 -6.67 1.38
CA ASN A 50 -2.65 -6.96 1.81
C ASN A 50 -3.28 -5.65 2.28
N VAL A 51 -4.47 -5.33 1.78
CA VAL A 51 -5.26 -4.19 2.21
C VAL A 51 -6.57 -4.69 2.80
N HIS A 52 -6.81 -4.36 4.06
CA HIS A 52 -8.07 -4.66 4.73
C HIS A 52 -8.71 -3.36 5.19
N THR A 53 -10.04 -3.26 5.18
CA THR A 53 -10.73 -2.04 5.58
C THR A 53 -11.74 -2.35 6.67
N SER A 54 -11.63 -1.65 7.80
CA SER A 54 -12.60 -1.72 8.89
C SER A 54 -13.30 -0.37 9.04
N GLY A 55 -14.60 -0.34 8.75
CA GLY A 55 -15.39 0.88 8.74
C GLY A 55 -14.90 1.88 7.70
N VAL A 56 -14.26 2.96 8.16
CA VAL A 56 -13.68 4.02 7.32
C VAL A 56 -12.15 4.00 7.30
N THR A 57 -11.53 2.99 7.90
CA THR A 57 -10.07 2.91 8.05
C THR A 57 -9.54 1.74 7.24
N ALA A 58 -8.64 2.01 6.29
CA ALA A 58 -7.90 0.99 5.54
C ALA A 58 -6.55 0.71 6.21
N PHE A 59 -6.23 -0.56 6.36
CA PHE A 59 -5.00 -1.10 6.93
C PHE A 59 -4.22 -1.80 5.83
N MET A 60 -2.94 -1.47 5.69
CA MET A 60 -2.08 -2.00 4.65
C MET A 60 -0.93 -2.76 5.30
N HIS A 61 -0.81 -4.03 4.95
CA HIS A 61 0.15 -4.98 5.50
C HIS A 61 1.04 -5.53 4.39
N ARG A 62 2.28 -5.87 4.74
CA ARG A 62 3.12 -6.68 3.86
C ARG A 62 2.66 -8.14 3.91
N SER A 63 2.55 -8.79 2.76
CA SER A 63 2.08 -10.18 2.69
C SER A 63 3.07 -11.20 3.26
N TRP A 64 4.37 -10.96 3.14
CA TRP A 64 5.41 -11.91 3.54
C TRP A 64 5.95 -11.72 4.96
N THR A 65 5.74 -10.56 5.58
CA THR A 65 6.07 -10.33 6.99
C THR A 65 4.85 -10.20 7.89
N GLY A 66 3.66 -9.93 7.34
CA GLY A 66 2.46 -9.62 8.11
C GLY A 66 2.46 -8.22 8.74
N ASN A 67 3.60 -7.52 8.74
CA ASN A 67 3.75 -6.20 9.37
C ASN A 67 2.76 -5.18 8.76
N ARG A 68 1.98 -4.53 9.63
CA ARG A 68 1.16 -3.38 9.27
C ARG A 68 2.07 -2.17 9.06
N ILE A 69 2.16 -1.70 7.82
CA ILE A 69 3.01 -0.55 7.48
C ILE A 69 2.22 0.74 7.53
N TYR A 70 0.98 0.72 7.03
CA TYR A 70 0.17 1.93 6.93
C TYR A 70 -1.26 1.70 7.42
N GLN A 71 -1.84 2.76 7.98
CA GLN A 71 -3.24 2.85 8.32
C GLN A 71 -3.77 4.19 7.82
N ALA A 72 -4.77 4.18 6.95
CA ALA A 72 -5.39 5.39 6.41
C ALA A 72 -6.86 5.46 6.82
N THR A 73 -7.22 6.53 7.53
CA THR A 73 -8.60 6.84 7.88
C THR A 73 -9.19 7.75 6.80
N PHE A 74 -10.34 7.35 6.26
CA PHE A 74 -11.06 8.10 5.26
C PHE A 74 -12.22 8.88 5.90
N ALA A 75 -12.54 10.02 5.30
CA ALA A 75 -13.71 10.81 5.61
C ALA A 75 -14.50 11.06 4.32
N ALA A 76 -15.82 10.96 4.41
CA ALA A 76 -16.71 11.37 3.34
C ALA A 76 -16.60 12.89 3.14
N VAL A 77 -16.51 13.30 1.87
CA VAL A 77 -16.46 14.69 1.44
C VAL A 77 -17.38 14.89 0.24
N GLU A 78 -17.62 16.15 -0.12
CA GLU A 78 -18.37 16.45 -1.33
C GLU A 78 -17.66 15.84 -2.55
N GLY A 79 -18.37 14.95 -3.27
CA GLY A 79 -17.82 14.25 -4.43
C GLY A 79 -17.12 12.92 -4.15
N GLY A 80 -17.02 12.46 -2.89
CA GLY A 80 -16.48 11.13 -2.59
C GLY A 80 -15.86 10.98 -1.20
N TRP A 81 -14.67 10.41 -1.15
CA TRP A 81 -13.94 10.09 0.08
C TRP A 81 -12.51 10.58 -0.02
N ARG A 82 -11.96 11.09 1.08
CA ARG A 82 -10.54 11.48 1.16
C ARG A 82 -9.91 10.94 2.41
N ILE A 83 -8.58 10.83 2.44
CA ILE A 83 -7.86 10.48 3.65
C ILE A 83 -7.84 11.69 4.59
N SER A 84 -8.40 11.52 5.78
CA SER A 84 -8.42 12.54 6.83
C SER A 84 -7.25 12.41 7.79
N SER A 85 -6.73 11.19 7.96
CA SER A 85 -5.56 10.91 8.80
C SER A 85 -4.90 9.63 8.31
N ALA A 86 -3.57 9.54 8.42
CA ALA A 86 -2.84 8.31 8.18
C ALA A 86 -1.73 8.11 9.22
N LEU A 87 -1.49 6.85 9.57
CA LEU A 87 -0.42 6.40 10.44
C LEU A 87 0.53 5.52 9.64
N VAL A 88 1.82 5.62 9.94
CA VAL A 88 2.90 4.80 9.38
C VAL A 88 3.70 4.17 10.50
N GLU A 89 4.15 2.93 10.29
CA GLU A 89 5.14 2.28 11.15
C GLU A 89 6.46 3.07 11.10
N SER A 90 6.95 3.49 12.27
CA SER A 90 8.22 4.24 12.37
C SER A 90 9.31 3.48 13.11
N ASP A 91 9.01 2.26 13.56
CA ASP A 91 10.02 1.36 14.11
C ASP A 91 11.00 0.93 12.99
N PRO A 92 12.29 1.29 13.08
CA PRO A 92 13.28 0.99 12.04
C PRO A 92 13.58 -0.51 11.89
N ASP A 93 13.28 -1.34 12.90
CA ASP A 93 13.39 -2.79 12.82
C ASP A 93 12.24 -3.39 11.98
N HIS A 94 11.08 -2.73 11.94
CA HIS A 94 9.90 -3.18 11.20
C HIS A 94 9.71 -2.47 9.84
N TYR A 95 10.05 -1.18 9.75
CA TYR A 95 9.97 -0.37 8.55
C TYR A 95 10.97 0.79 8.56
N LYS A 96 11.94 0.76 7.65
CA LYS A 96 12.89 1.85 7.49
C LYS A 96 12.24 3.03 6.78
N ARG A 97 11.63 3.91 7.60
CA ARG A 97 11.03 5.15 7.13
C ARG A 97 12.02 5.97 6.33
N THR A 98 11.57 6.46 5.18
CA THR A 98 12.41 7.20 4.25
C THR A 98 12.19 8.71 4.35
N SER A 99 10.97 9.17 4.06
CA SER A 99 10.58 10.59 4.09
C SER A 99 9.05 10.70 4.08
N ASP A 100 8.51 11.80 4.59
CA ASP A 100 7.06 12.02 4.61
C ASP A 100 6.43 12.02 3.21
N GLU A 101 7.14 12.60 2.22
CA GLU A 101 6.71 12.61 0.81
C GLU A 101 6.67 11.20 0.22
N PHE A 102 7.68 10.39 0.53
CA PHE A 102 7.74 9.00 0.09
C PHE A 102 6.56 8.20 0.65
N ASP A 103 6.26 8.35 1.95
CA ASP A 103 5.15 7.65 2.59
C ASP A 103 3.80 8.07 1.98
N ARG A 104 3.61 9.37 1.73
CA ARG A 104 2.41 9.90 1.05
C ARG A 104 2.21 9.24 -0.31
N VAL A 105 3.23 9.25 -1.16
CA VAL A 105 3.17 8.68 -2.52
C VAL A 105 3.00 7.17 -2.45
N MET A 106 3.71 6.49 -1.53
CA MET A 106 3.62 5.05 -1.37
C MET A 106 2.20 4.62 -1.03
N LEU A 107 1.57 5.32 -0.09
CA LEU A 107 0.19 5.05 0.33
C LEU A 107 -0.80 5.24 -0.83
N GLU A 108 -0.65 6.33 -1.59
CA GLU A 108 -1.53 6.61 -2.74
C GLU A 108 -1.34 5.60 -3.88
N VAL A 109 -0.09 5.20 -4.17
CA VAL A 109 0.21 4.19 -5.18
C VAL A 109 -0.33 2.82 -4.75
N VAL A 110 -0.22 2.42 -3.49
CA VAL A 110 -0.78 1.14 -3.02
C VAL A 110 -2.29 1.13 -3.22
N LEU A 111 -3.01 2.16 -2.78
CA LEU A 111 -4.46 2.24 -2.97
C LEU A 111 -4.83 2.23 -4.46
N SER A 112 -4.17 3.05 -5.28
CA SER A 112 -4.53 3.19 -6.70
C SER A 112 -4.13 1.96 -7.52
N SER A 113 -2.87 1.51 -7.40
CA SER A 113 -2.36 0.39 -8.19
C SER A 113 -2.78 -0.97 -7.69
N ILE A 114 -2.77 -1.21 -6.37
CA ILE A 114 -3.05 -2.54 -5.83
C ILE A 114 -4.56 -2.72 -5.68
N VAL A 115 -5.25 -1.76 -5.04
CA VAL A 115 -6.67 -1.91 -4.76
C VAL A 115 -7.54 -1.54 -5.96
N LEU A 116 -7.32 -0.37 -6.56
CA LEU A 116 -8.13 0.05 -7.71
C LEU A 116 -7.70 -0.62 -9.02
N GLY A 117 -6.43 -1.03 -9.12
CA GLY A 117 -5.86 -1.59 -10.35
C GLY A 117 -5.48 -0.56 -11.39
N GLU A 118 -5.40 0.71 -11.01
CA GLU A 118 -5.03 1.77 -11.92
C GLU A 118 -3.52 1.76 -12.21
N PRO A 119 -3.11 2.07 -13.44
CA PRO A 119 -1.70 2.14 -13.77
C PRO A 119 -0.98 3.22 -12.94
N ALA A 120 -1.67 4.32 -12.56
CA ALA A 120 -1.12 5.38 -11.71
C ALA A 120 0.28 5.84 -12.16
N THR A 121 0.48 6.00 -13.48
CA THR A 121 1.80 6.16 -14.11
C THR A 121 2.58 7.34 -13.54
N GLU A 122 1.91 8.48 -13.31
CA GLU A 122 2.53 9.68 -12.74
C GLU A 122 2.98 9.45 -11.29
N LEU A 123 2.11 8.87 -10.46
CA LEU A 123 2.44 8.53 -9.07
C LEU A 123 3.57 7.49 -8.97
N ARG A 124 3.60 6.52 -9.90
CA ARG A 124 4.70 5.55 -10.00
C ARG A 124 6.01 6.21 -10.42
N ALA A 125 5.97 7.19 -11.31
CA ALA A 125 7.15 7.96 -11.70
C ALA A 125 7.67 8.81 -10.51
N GLU A 126 6.76 9.48 -9.80
CA GLU A 126 7.07 10.24 -8.58
C GLU A 126 7.67 9.32 -7.50
N PHE A 127 7.09 8.13 -7.30
CA PHE A 127 7.60 7.11 -6.39
C PHE A 127 9.03 6.71 -6.74
N VAL A 128 9.32 6.42 -8.01
CA VAL A 128 10.65 6.05 -8.49
C VAL A 128 11.66 7.16 -8.22
N GLU A 129 11.29 8.41 -8.50
CA GLU A 129 12.15 9.57 -8.30
C GLU A 129 12.47 9.78 -6.80
N LEU A 130 11.46 9.74 -5.93
CA LEU A 130 11.65 9.83 -4.48
C LEU A 130 12.52 8.69 -3.94
N THR A 131 12.30 7.47 -4.45
CA THR A 131 13.12 6.31 -4.07
C THR A 131 14.58 6.50 -4.47
N ARG A 132 14.84 7.02 -5.67
CA ARG A 132 16.20 7.28 -6.15
C ARG A 132 16.91 8.33 -5.32
N ARG A 133 16.21 9.41 -4.98
CA ARG A 133 16.74 10.49 -4.13
C ARG A 133 17.13 9.99 -2.75
N SER A 134 16.33 9.11 -2.16
CA SER A 134 16.56 8.63 -0.80
C SER A 134 17.57 7.49 -0.69
N SER A 135 17.58 6.58 -1.66
CA SER A 135 18.45 5.39 -1.64
C SER A 135 19.83 5.65 -2.27
N GLY A 136 20.01 6.76 -2.98
CA GLY A 136 21.22 7.06 -3.75
C GLY A 136 21.47 6.10 -4.92
N ARG A 137 20.51 5.22 -5.23
CA ARG A 137 20.60 4.17 -6.26
C ARG A 137 20.02 4.65 -7.59
N ALA A 138 20.68 5.63 -8.20
CA ALA A 138 20.25 6.20 -9.48
C ALA A 138 20.23 5.17 -10.62
N ASP A 139 21.12 4.17 -10.57
CA ASP A 139 21.33 3.16 -11.61
C ASP A 139 20.24 2.07 -11.67
N ILE A 140 19.36 1.99 -10.67
CA ILE A 140 18.32 0.95 -10.65
C ILE A 140 17.15 1.38 -11.57
N PRO A 141 16.71 0.50 -12.50
CA PRO A 141 15.54 0.77 -13.32
C PRO A 141 14.30 1.02 -12.46
N GLY A 142 13.49 2.01 -12.82
CA GLY A 142 12.26 2.34 -12.09
C GLY A 142 11.28 1.16 -12.01
N SER A 143 11.26 0.30 -13.03
CA SER A 143 10.48 -0.95 -13.02
C SER A 143 10.89 -1.89 -11.90
N VAL A 144 12.19 -2.00 -11.60
CA VAL A 144 12.71 -2.84 -10.51
C VAL A 144 12.38 -2.24 -9.15
N LEU A 145 12.49 -0.92 -8.99
CA LEU A 145 12.09 -0.23 -7.75
C LEU A 145 10.59 -0.43 -7.47
N GLN A 146 9.76 -0.26 -8.49
CA GLN A 146 8.32 -0.50 -8.40
C GLN A 146 8.03 -1.97 -8.08
N HIS A 147 8.65 -2.92 -8.78
CA HIS A 147 8.46 -4.34 -8.53
C HIS A 147 8.86 -4.72 -7.10
N SER A 148 9.98 -4.18 -6.62
CA SER A 148 10.46 -4.40 -5.27
C SER A 148 9.48 -3.86 -4.21
N ALA A 149 8.93 -2.66 -4.43
CA ALA A 149 8.08 -2.00 -3.45
C ALA A 149 6.59 -2.40 -3.52
N LEU A 150 6.05 -2.64 -4.71
CA LEU A 150 4.62 -2.87 -4.97
C LEU A 150 4.28 -4.32 -5.26
N GLY A 151 5.23 -5.12 -5.77
CA GLY A 151 4.95 -6.47 -6.27
C GLY A 151 4.32 -6.48 -7.67
N GLN A 152 3.97 -7.67 -8.16
CA GLN A 152 3.11 -7.85 -9.34
C GLN A 152 1.67 -8.02 -8.86
N ARG A 153 0.79 -7.09 -9.20
CA ARG A 153 -0.65 -7.33 -9.02
C ARG A 153 -1.06 -8.36 -10.06
N THR A 154 -1.48 -9.54 -9.63
CA THR A 154 -2.13 -10.49 -10.52
C THR A 154 -3.56 -9.98 -10.70
N GLU A 155 -3.92 -9.56 -11.91
CA GLU A 155 -5.34 -9.40 -12.21
C GLU A 155 -5.99 -10.78 -12.02
N PRO A 156 -7.17 -10.88 -11.38
CA PRO A 156 -7.85 -12.16 -11.28
C PRO A 156 -8.09 -12.64 -12.71
N THR A 157 -7.36 -13.68 -13.11
CA THR A 157 -7.53 -14.32 -14.42
C THR A 157 -9.00 -14.65 -14.54
N PRO A 158 -9.76 -14.06 -15.50
CA PRO A 158 -11.11 -14.52 -15.73
C PRO A 158 -10.99 -15.99 -16.09
N GLY A 159 -11.55 -16.86 -15.23
CA GLY A 159 -11.48 -18.31 -15.42
C GLY A 159 -11.90 -18.67 -16.85
N PRO A 160 -11.36 -19.77 -17.41
CA PRO A 160 -11.68 -20.16 -18.78
C PRO A 160 -13.19 -20.22 -18.94
N ARG A 161 -13.73 -19.38 -19.84
CA ARG A 161 -15.11 -19.47 -20.29
C ARG A 161 -15.28 -20.86 -20.90
N ALA A 162 -15.99 -21.73 -20.21
CA ALA A 162 -16.53 -22.97 -20.74
C ALA A 162 -17.71 -22.67 -21.68
#